data_AF-A0A401Z6W2-F1
#
_entry.id   AF-A0A401Z6W2-F1
#
_cell.length_a   1.000
_cell.length_b   1.000
_cell.length_c   1.000
_cell.angle_alpha   90.00
_cell.angle_beta   90.00
_cell.angle_gamma   90.00
#
_symmetry.space_group_name_H-M   'P 1'
#
loop_
_entity.id
_entity.type
_entity.pdbx_description
1 polymer ?
#
loop_
_entity_poly.entity_id
_entity_poly.type
_entity_poly.pdbx_seq_one_letter_code
_entity_poly.pdbx_strand_id
1 'polypeptide(L)'
;MGRRPRHRRRRRGRRALSRVPSAHIAAYFFPDAVGPDIDLICDLSAFFFLFDDGFTVPAGASPDVALAACDQLLTVLSRPDGGAGDGALPIVAAFADAWEREREGMSATWCRRAAHEWRRYLYGHYAEVADRRTRARLSPREHLATRRDTLGFRPTVNMGERVGRFEMPLAALHHSRFRAMLEAALDHVLVVNEIYSLDNDETTGDHNLVHCVMHAHDRTRAEAIADLVHLADAHAHTLAAATAGTNDLCHALGLDGDERRAVRRWVATLCDFVRGNHDWGFAAGRYRAP
;
A
#
# COMPACT_ATOMS: atom_id res chain seq x y z
N MET A 1 22.56 -37.81 14.95
CA MET A 1 22.37 -37.24 13.59
C MET A 1 20.93 -36.73 13.45
N GLY A 2 20.71 -35.42 13.38
CA GLY A 2 19.35 -34.86 13.37
C GLY A 2 19.25 -33.45 12.75
N ARG A 3 19.92 -33.20 11.62
CA ARG A 3 19.82 -31.93 10.88
C ARG A 3 18.70 -32.01 9.83
N ARG A 4 17.42 -31.87 10.22
CA ARG A 4 16.29 -31.76 9.25
C ARG A 4 15.14 -30.74 9.51
N PRO A 5 15.21 -29.69 10.35
CA PRO A 5 14.16 -28.65 10.35
C PRO A 5 14.40 -27.49 9.35
N ARG A 6 15.65 -27.05 9.18
CA ARG A 6 15.99 -25.81 8.43
C ARG A 6 15.72 -25.88 6.93
N HIS A 7 15.86 -27.05 6.31
CA HIS A 7 15.64 -27.24 4.86
C HIS A 7 14.16 -27.21 4.45
N ARG A 8 13.23 -27.64 5.32
CA ARG A 8 11.78 -27.63 5.03
C ARG A 8 11.19 -26.21 5.12
N ARG A 9 11.61 -25.39 6.09
CA ARG A 9 11.22 -23.96 6.18
C ARG A 9 11.71 -23.14 4.98
N ARG A 10 12.97 -23.32 4.54
CA ARG A 10 13.51 -22.65 3.35
C ARG A 10 12.78 -23.01 2.04
N ARG A 11 12.31 -24.26 1.90
CA ARG A 11 11.52 -24.71 0.72
C ARG A 11 10.08 -24.18 0.73
N ARG A 12 9.45 -23.97 1.90
CA ARG A 12 8.14 -23.31 2.00
C ARG A 12 8.23 -21.81 1.68
N GLY A 13 9.22 -21.10 2.22
CA GLY A 13 9.45 -19.68 1.92
C GLY A 13 9.71 -19.40 0.44
N ARG A 14 10.55 -20.21 -0.23
CA ARG A 14 10.78 -20.11 -1.68
C ARG A 14 9.54 -20.41 -2.53
N ARG A 15 8.64 -21.30 -2.09
CA ARG A 15 7.37 -21.60 -2.79
C ARG A 15 6.30 -20.53 -2.57
N ALA A 16 6.32 -19.83 -1.44
CA ALA A 16 5.46 -18.67 -1.20
C ALA A 16 5.90 -17.49 -2.09
N LEU A 17 7.21 -17.19 -2.13
CA LEU A 17 7.78 -16.14 -3.00
C LEU A 17 7.51 -16.37 -4.50
N SER A 18 7.53 -17.62 -4.99
CA SER A 18 7.22 -17.93 -6.40
C SER A 18 5.73 -17.73 -6.79
N ARG A 19 4.85 -17.46 -5.82
CA ARG A 19 3.43 -17.16 -6.04
C ARG A 19 3.09 -15.69 -5.87
N VAL A 20 4.04 -14.88 -5.37
CA VAL A 20 3.82 -13.45 -5.26
C VAL A 20 4.08 -12.82 -6.62
N PRO A 21 3.12 -12.11 -7.23
CA PRO A 21 3.31 -11.46 -8.53
C PRO A 21 4.12 -10.16 -8.39
N SER A 22 5.14 -10.13 -7.54
CA SER A 22 5.91 -8.93 -7.18
C SER A 22 6.59 -8.29 -8.40
N ALA A 23 7.18 -9.10 -9.27
CA ALA A 23 7.79 -8.63 -10.51
C ALA A 23 6.76 -8.04 -11.49
N HIS A 24 5.52 -8.55 -11.49
CA HIS A 24 4.47 -8.03 -12.37
C HIS A 24 3.93 -6.69 -11.86
N ILE A 25 3.75 -6.58 -10.54
CA ILE A 25 3.38 -5.34 -9.85
C ILE A 25 4.42 -4.26 -10.08
N ALA A 26 5.70 -4.60 -9.96
CA ALA A 26 6.80 -3.68 -10.23
C ALA A 26 6.71 -3.09 -11.65
N ALA A 27 6.43 -3.92 -12.65
CA ALA A 27 6.31 -3.49 -14.04
C ALA A 27 5.11 -2.56 -14.30
N TYR A 28 3.99 -2.73 -13.59
CA TYR A 28 2.81 -1.87 -13.75
C TYR A 28 2.92 -0.54 -13.00
N PHE A 29 3.56 -0.55 -11.83
CA PHE A 29 3.64 0.64 -10.97
C PHE A 29 4.89 1.48 -11.19
N PHE A 30 5.97 0.87 -11.67
CA PHE A 30 7.26 1.53 -11.88
C PHE A 30 7.88 1.05 -13.20
N PRO A 31 7.25 1.39 -14.35
CA PRO A 31 7.67 0.87 -15.65
C PRO A 31 9.11 1.22 -16.02
N ASP A 32 9.64 2.31 -15.47
CA ASP A 32 11.01 2.80 -15.74
C ASP A 32 12.06 2.27 -14.74
N ALA A 33 11.67 1.48 -13.73
CA ALA A 33 12.59 0.97 -12.72
C ALA A 33 13.48 -0.16 -13.24
N VAL A 34 14.79 -0.08 -12.96
CA VAL A 34 15.78 -1.05 -13.42
C VAL A 34 16.82 -1.36 -12.33
N GLY A 35 17.54 -2.48 -12.48
CA GLY A 35 18.67 -2.83 -11.61
C GLY A 35 18.28 -2.92 -10.14
N PRO A 36 19.08 -2.38 -9.20
CA PRO A 36 18.76 -2.47 -7.77
C PRO A 36 17.40 -1.88 -7.35
N ASP A 37 16.84 -0.97 -8.14
CA ASP A 37 15.55 -0.36 -7.83
C ASP A 37 14.37 -1.31 -8.09
N ILE A 38 14.41 -2.09 -9.17
CA ILE A 38 13.35 -3.10 -9.42
C ILE A 38 13.41 -4.22 -8.38
N ASP A 39 14.62 -4.56 -7.89
CA ASP A 39 14.80 -5.52 -6.80
C ASP A 39 14.16 -5.01 -5.49
N LEU A 40 14.39 -3.73 -5.14
CA LEU A 40 13.76 -3.09 -3.98
C LEU A 40 12.22 -3.10 -4.09
N ILE A 41 11.68 -2.72 -5.26
CA ILE A 41 10.23 -2.72 -5.49
C ILE A 41 9.67 -4.14 -5.34
N CYS A 42 10.35 -5.15 -5.90
CA CYS A 42 9.91 -6.54 -5.79
C CYS A 42 9.91 -7.03 -4.34
N ASP A 43 10.94 -6.67 -3.57
CA ASP A 43 11.06 -7.05 -2.16
C ASP A 43 9.99 -6.39 -1.30
N LEU A 44 9.74 -5.09 -1.47
CA LEU A 44 8.67 -4.38 -0.75
C LEU A 44 7.27 -4.85 -1.17
N SER A 45 7.06 -5.14 -2.45
CA SER A 45 5.82 -5.75 -2.93
C SER A 45 5.61 -7.13 -2.28
N ALA A 46 6.66 -7.94 -2.19
CA ALA A 46 6.59 -9.24 -1.52
C ALA A 46 6.36 -9.12 -0.02
N PHE A 47 6.95 -8.11 0.62
CA PHE A 47 6.68 -7.78 2.01
C PHE A 47 5.19 -7.49 2.22
N PHE A 48 4.56 -6.63 1.42
CA PHE A 48 3.13 -6.31 1.57
C PHE A 48 2.25 -7.57 1.58
N PHE A 49 2.41 -8.48 0.62
CA PHE A 49 1.61 -9.70 0.57
C PHE A 49 1.91 -10.66 1.73
N LEU A 50 3.20 -10.89 2.03
CA LEU A 50 3.57 -11.82 3.10
C LEU A 50 3.17 -11.30 4.48
N PHE A 51 3.16 -9.98 4.65
CA PHE A 51 2.75 -9.33 5.88
C PHE A 51 1.23 -9.42 6.06
N ASP A 52 0.47 -9.06 5.01
CA ASP A 52 -0.99 -9.13 4.99
C ASP A 52 -1.51 -10.57 5.20
N ASP A 53 -0.92 -11.56 4.51
CA ASP A 53 -1.20 -13.00 4.71
C ASP A 53 -1.03 -13.44 6.18
N GLY A 54 -0.17 -12.76 6.94
CA GLY A 54 0.06 -13.02 8.36
C GLY A 54 -1.15 -12.71 9.24
N PHE A 55 -2.06 -11.84 8.78
CA PHE A 55 -3.29 -11.47 9.47
C PHE A 55 -4.47 -12.38 9.14
N THR A 56 -4.36 -13.19 8.09
CA THR A 56 -5.38 -14.17 7.70
C THR A 56 -5.33 -15.39 8.61
N VAL A 57 -6.18 -15.40 9.63
CA VAL A 57 -6.28 -16.48 10.62
C VAL A 57 -7.69 -17.06 10.68
N PRO A 58 -7.87 -18.32 11.13
CA PRO A 58 -9.20 -18.91 11.30
C PRO A 58 -10.10 -18.07 12.22
N ALA A 59 -11.41 -18.14 11.99
CA ALA A 59 -12.40 -17.41 12.80
C ALA A 59 -12.21 -17.67 14.31
N GLY A 60 -12.08 -16.59 15.08
CA GLY A 60 -11.86 -16.64 16.53
C GLY A 60 -10.40 -16.80 16.97
N ALA A 61 -9.46 -17.00 16.04
CA ALA A 61 -8.03 -16.95 16.34
C ALA A 61 -7.49 -15.51 16.34
N SER A 62 -6.34 -15.32 16.99
CA SER A 62 -5.62 -14.05 17.00
C SER A 62 -4.36 -14.14 16.11
N PRO A 63 -4.06 -13.12 15.26
CA PRO A 63 -2.86 -13.09 14.45
C PRO A 63 -1.62 -12.63 15.26
N ASP A 64 -1.35 -13.30 16.39
CA ASP A 64 -0.34 -12.85 17.38
C ASP A 64 1.07 -12.70 16.79
N VAL A 65 1.45 -13.56 15.84
CA VAL A 65 2.75 -13.48 15.16
C VAL A 65 2.84 -12.24 14.27
N ALA A 66 1.75 -11.85 13.61
CA ALA A 66 1.71 -10.67 12.76
C ALA A 66 1.71 -9.39 13.60
N LEU A 67 0.98 -9.38 14.72
CA LEU A 67 1.01 -8.28 15.70
C LEU A 67 2.41 -8.10 16.30
N ALA A 68 3.06 -9.21 16.69
CA ALA A 68 4.45 -9.17 17.15
C ALA A 68 5.42 -8.67 16.04
N ALA A 69 5.14 -8.96 14.77
CA ALA A 69 5.87 -8.40 13.65
C ALA A 69 5.63 -6.89 13.53
N CYS A 70 4.40 -6.38 13.69
CA CYS A 70 4.12 -4.93 13.74
C CYS A 70 5.01 -4.24 14.77
N ASP A 71 5.07 -4.75 16.00
CA ASP A 71 5.84 -4.12 17.08
C ASP A 71 7.34 -4.04 16.77
N GLN A 72 7.89 -5.11 16.19
CA GLN A 72 9.29 -5.12 15.76
C GLN A 72 9.54 -4.19 14.58
N LEU A 73 8.62 -4.11 13.61
CA LEU A 73 8.72 -3.18 12.47
C LEU A 73 8.63 -1.70 12.92
N LEU A 74 7.73 -1.39 13.87
CA LEU A 74 7.65 -0.05 14.48
C LEU A 74 8.95 0.32 15.20
N THR A 75 9.59 -0.66 15.83
CA THR A 75 10.93 -0.50 16.43
C THR A 75 11.98 -0.20 15.35
N VAL A 76 12.02 -0.99 14.26
CA VAL A 76 12.91 -0.75 13.10
C VAL A 76 12.80 0.69 12.59
N LEU A 77 11.56 1.17 12.37
CA LEU A 77 11.30 2.52 11.84
C LEU A 77 11.73 3.65 12.80
N SER A 78 11.89 3.35 14.09
CA SER A 78 12.23 4.32 15.14
C SER A 78 13.72 4.33 15.48
N ARG A 79 14.47 3.31 15.05
CA ARG A 79 15.91 3.26 15.24
C ARG A 79 16.62 4.12 14.17
N PRO A 80 17.68 4.87 14.53
CA PRO A 80 18.48 5.60 13.56
C PRO A 80 19.10 4.67 12.51
N ASP A 81 19.65 3.53 12.94
CA ASP A 81 20.26 2.52 12.07
C ASP A 81 19.23 1.79 11.19
N GLY A 82 17.96 1.72 11.60
CA GLY A 82 16.93 0.93 10.92
C GLY A 82 17.15 -0.58 11.06
N GLY A 83 17.98 -1.02 12.00
CA GLY A 83 18.32 -2.44 12.17
C GLY A 83 17.20 -3.25 12.80
N ALA A 84 17.05 -4.51 12.35
CA ALA A 84 16.04 -5.44 12.86
C ALA A 84 16.23 -5.81 14.35
N GLY A 85 17.46 -5.71 14.86
CA GLY A 85 17.83 -6.15 16.21
C GLY A 85 17.92 -7.68 16.35
N ASP A 86 18.41 -8.13 17.50
CA ASP A 86 18.53 -9.55 17.82
C ASP A 86 17.16 -10.21 17.98
N GLY A 87 17.01 -11.43 17.47
CA GLY A 87 15.76 -12.19 17.57
C GLY A 87 14.64 -11.73 16.63
N ALA A 88 14.94 -10.87 15.66
CA ALA A 88 13.98 -10.40 14.67
C ALA A 88 13.28 -11.54 13.93
N LEU A 89 11.97 -11.40 13.74
CA LEU A 89 11.20 -12.29 12.87
C LEU A 89 11.73 -12.19 11.44
N PRO A 90 11.66 -13.26 10.62
CA PRO A 90 12.19 -13.22 9.25
C PRO A 90 11.62 -12.10 8.38
N ILE A 91 10.34 -11.77 8.56
CA ILE A 91 9.68 -10.68 7.83
C ILE A 91 10.19 -9.30 8.27
N VAL A 92 10.55 -9.15 9.55
CA VAL A 92 11.13 -7.93 10.12
C VAL A 92 12.56 -7.75 9.61
N ALA A 93 13.34 -8.82 9.57
CA ALA A 93 14.70 -8.77 9.02
C ALA A 93 14.69 -8.41 7.52
N ALA A 94 13.74 -8.96 6.76
CA ALA A 94 13.57 -8.61 5.34
C ALA A 94 13.15 -7.15 5.16
N PHE A 95 12.21 -6.65 5.98
CA PHE A 95 11.81 -5.25 5.95
C PHE A 95 12.95 -4.31 6.34
N ALA A 96 13.76 -4.63 7.36
CA ALA A 96 14.87 -3.80 7.78
C ALA A 96 15.90 -3.60 6.65
N ASP A 97 16.21 -4.66 5.91
CA ASP A 97 17.07 -4.61 4.72
C ASP A 97 16.45 -3.75 3.60
N ALA A 98 15.15 -3.92 3.34
CA ALA A 98 14.43 -3.11 2.35
C ALA A 98 14.37 -1.63 2.78
N TRP A 99 14.16 -1.34 4.07
CA TRP A 99 14.12 0.00 4.64
C TRP A 99 15.49 0.69 4.59
N GLU A 100 16.58 -0.05 4.80
CA GLU A 100 17.93 0.46 4.60
C GLU A 100 18.13 0.93 3.16
N ARG A 101 17.79 0.08 2.18
CA ARG A 101 17.87 0.41 0.75
C ARG A 101 16.91 1.54 0.35
N GLU A 102 15.71 1.57 0.90
CA GLU A 102 14.69 2.58 0.62
C GLU A 102 15.11 3.97 1.09
N ARG A 103 15.81 4.09 2.22
CA ARG A 103 16.34 5.38 2.70
C ARG A 103 17.62 5.83 1.99
N GLU A 104 18.33 4.91 1.34
CA GLU A 104 19.62 5.21 0.72
C GLU A 104 19.48 6.33 -0.33
N GLY A 105 20.28 7.39 -0.19
CA GLY A 105 20.25 8.55 -1.09
C GLY A 105 19.12 9.55 -0.85
N MET A 106 18.25 9.31 0.12
CA MET A 106 17.15 10.21 0.48
C MET A 106 17.52 11.12 1.66
N SER A 107 16.91 12.29 1.72
CA SER A 107 17.11 13.28 2.77
C SER A 107 16.56 12.77 4.11
N ALA A 108 17.10 13.32 5.21
CA ALA A 108 16.57 13.02 6.54
C ALA A 108 15.09 13.43 6.69
N THR A 109 14.67 14.48 5.97
CA THR A 109 13.27 14.91 5.92
C THR A 109 12.39 13.87 5.24
N TRP A 110 12.83 13.35 4.09
CA TRP A 110 12.16 12.25 3.41
C TRP A 110 12.07 11.00 4.29
N CYS A 111 13.17 10.60 4.92
CA CYS A 111 13.22 9.41 5.79
C CYS A 111 12.21 9.52 6.94
N ARG A 112 12.08 10.71 7.56
CA ARG A 112 11.11 10.92 8.66
C ARG A 112 9.67 10.78 8.20
N ARG A 113 9.29 11.35 7.05
CA ARG A 113 7.92 11.24 6.53
C ARG A 113 7.62 9.84 5.99
N ALA A 114 8.57 9.19 5.31
CA ALA A 114 8.38 7.81 4.85
C ALA A 114 8.19 6.86 6.03
N ALA A 115 8.98 7.01 7.09
CA ALA A 115 8.79 6.25 8.32
C ALA A 115 7.45 6.56 9.02
N HIS A 116 6.92 7.79 8.89
CA HIS A 116 5.59 8.12 9.40
C HIS A 116 4.50 7.35 8.63
N GLU A 117 4.56 7.33 7.30
CA GLU A 117 3.59 6.58 6.49
C GLU A 117 3.66 5.07 6.71
N TRP A 118 4.86 4.51 6.86
CA TRP A 118 5.03 3.11 7.27
C TRP A 118 4.41 2.83 8.65
N ARG A 119 4.62 3.71 9.64
CA ARG A 119 3.99 3.55 10.96
C ARG A 119 2.47 3.60 10.87
N ARG A 120 1.90 4.51 10.08
CA ARG A 120 0.45 4.58 9.85
C ARG A 120 -0.09 3.26 9.30
N TYR A 121 0.58 2.71 8.29
CA TYR A 121 0.25 1.41 7.72
C TYR A 121 0.25 0.29 8.76
N LEU A 122 1.31 0.19 9.57
CA LEU A 122 1.42 -0.84 10.61
C LEU A 122 0.39 -0.67 11.73
N TYR A 123 0.12 0.56 12.17
CA TYR A 123 -0.91 0.83 13.17
C TYR A 123 -2.32 0.55 12.66
N GLY A 124 -2.59 0.78 11.37
CA GLY A 124 -3.88 0.45 10.76
C GLY A 124 -4.28 -1.02 10.93
N HIS A 125 -3.31 -1.94 10.90
CA HIS A 125 -3.59 -3.38 11.09
C HIS A 125 -4.10 -3.70 12.50
N TYR A 126 -3.71 -2.93 13.52
CA TYR A 126 -4.29 -3.07 14.86
C TYR A 126 -5.78 -2.73 14.86
N ALA A 127 -6.19 -1.70 14.12
CA ALA A 127 -7.59 -1.33 13.98
C ALA A 127 -8.38 -2.44 13.27
N GLU A 128 -7.90 -2.95 12.13
CA GLU A 128 -8.57 -4.06 11.43
C GLU A 128 -8.69 -5.32 12.29
N VAL A 129 -7.67 -5.64 13.09
CA VAL A 129 -7.74 -6.78 14.03
C VAL A 129 -8.76 -6.52 15.13
N ALA A 130 -8.87 -5.30 15.65
CA ALA A 130 -9.89 -4.95 16.63
C ALA A 130 -11.31 -5.05 16.05
N ASP A 131 -11.51 -4.54 14.84
CA ASP A 131 -12.79 -4.61 14.12
C ASP A 131 -13.20 -6.06 13.86
N ARG A 132 -12.28 -6.91 13.40
CA ARG A 132 -12.52 -8.35 13.19
C ARG A 132 -12.85 -9.08 14.50
N ARG A 133 -12.12 -8.81 15.59
CA ARG A 133 -12.36 -9.44 16.91
C ARG A 133 -13.73 -9.08 17.48
N THR A 134 -14.17 -7.85 17.28
CA THR A 134 -15.46 -7.35 17.79
C THR A 134 -16.63 -7.63 16.84
N ARG A 135 -16.35 -8.14 15.63
CA ARG A 135 -17.33 -8.26 14.54
C ARG A 135 -18.05 -6.93 14.29
N ALA A 136 -17.27 -5.85 14.27
CA ALA A 136 -17.79 -4.50 14.10
C ALA A 136 -18.58 -4.40 12.79
N ARG A 137 -19.78 -3.85 12.86
CA ARG A 137 -20.54 -3.48 11.66
C ARG A 137 -20.15 -2.07 11.26
N LEU A 138 -19.16 -1.96 10.39
CA LEU A 138 -18.62 -0.69 9.93
C LEU A 138 -19.54 -0.05 8.89
N SER A 139 -19.81 1.25 9.02
CA SER A 139 -20.33 2.05 7.91
C SER A 139 -19.29 2.16 6.79
N PRO A 140 -19.69 2.46 5.54
CA PRO A 140 -18.74 2.67 4.44
C PRO A 140 -17.65 3.70 4.79
N ARG A 141 -17.99 4.76 5.53
CA ARG A 141 -17.05 5.78 5.95
C ARG A 141 -16.02 5.27 6.95
N GLU A 142 -16.44 4.48 7.93
CA GLU A 142 -15.54 3.89 8.94
C GLU A 142 -14.61 2.87 8.29
N HIS A 143 -15.15 2.00 7.43
CA HIS A 143 -14.35 1.03 6.68
C HIS A 143 -13.28 1.72 5.83
N LEU A 144 -13.67 2.74 5.05
CA LEU A 144 -12.73 3.53 4.27
C LEU A 144 -11.66 4.21 5.14
N ALA A 145 -12.02 4.72 6.33
CA ALA A 145 -11.04 5.37 7.20
C ALA A 145 -9.91 4.40 7.61
N THR A 146 -10.24 3.16 8.00
CA THR A 146 -9.25 2.13 8.33
C THR A 146 -8.47 1.69 7.08
N ARG A 147 -9.17 1.41 5.98
CA ARG A 147 -8.56 0.93 4.73
C ARG A 147 -7.59 1.91 4.08
N ARG A 148 -7.79 3.22 4.28
CA ARG A 148 -6.84 4.25 3.81
C ARG A 148 -5.44 4.11 4.42
N ASP A 149 -5.35 3.58 5.63
CA ASP A 149 -4.07 3.35 6.28
C ASP A 149 -3.51 1.95 5.93
N THR A 150 -4.36 0.93 5.79
CA THR A 150 -3.92 -0.48 5.58
C THR A 150 -3.74 -0.90 4.13
N LEU A 151 -4.12 -0.09 3.14
CA LEU A 151 -3.90 -0.41 1.71
C LEU A 151 -2.42 -0.44 1.30
N GLY A 152 -1.53 0.23 2.05
CA GLY A 152 -0.10 0.32 1.69
C GLY A 152 0.21 1.31 0.56
N PHE A 153 -0.76 2.14 0.16
CA PHE A 153 -0.60 3.11 -0.93
C PHE A 153 0.44 4.21 -0.61
N ARG A 154 0.39 4.80 0.59
CA ARG A 154 1.28 5.93 0.94
C ARG A 154 2.76 5.54 1.01
N PRO A 155 3.16 4.42 1.65
CA PRO A 155 4.54 3.95 1.56
C PRO A 155 4.97 3.69 0.11
N THR A 156 4.06 3.15 -0.70
CA THR A 156 4.31 2.86 -2.11
C THR A 156 4.50 4.14 -2.97
N VAL A 157 3.80 5.23 -2.66
CA VAL A 157 4.07 6.55 -3.27
C VAL A 157 5.45 7.08 -2.88
N ASN A 158 5.86 6.95 -1.62
CA ASN A 158 7.21 7.32 -1.20
C ASN A 158 8.28 6.54 -1.97
N MET A 159 8.05 5.25 -2.21
CA MET A 159 8.94 4.43 -3.04
C MET A 159 9.12 4.99 -4.45
N GLY A 160 8.11 5.63 -5.04
CA GLY A 160 8.24 6.31 -6.34
C GLY A 160 9.21 7.51 -6.32
N GLU A 161 9.26 8.24 -5.22
CA GLU A 161 10.25 9.29 -5.01
C GLU A 161 11.66 8.70 -4.90
N ARG A 162 11.81 7.61 -4.12
CA ARG A 162 13.09 6.89 -3.95
C ARG A 162 13.59 6.30 -5.27
N VAL A 163 12.77 5.53 -5.96
CA VAL A 163 13.12 4.91 -7.25
C VAL A 163 13.38 6.00 -8.29
N GLY A 164 12.58 7.05 -8.29
CA GLY A 164 12.79 8.20 -9.16
C GLY A 164 14.01 9.04 -8.81
N ARG A 165 14.61 8.94 -7.61
CA ARG A 165 15.67 9.86 -7.17
C ARG A 165 15.23 11.33 -7.23
N PHE A 166 14.07 11.61 -6.67
CA PHE A 166 13.59 12.98 -6.44
C PHE A 166 12.83 13.05 -5.13
N GLU A 167 12.63 14.26 -4.61
CA GLU A 167 11.79 14.49 -3.45
C GLU A 167 10.80 15.60 -3.72
N MET A 168 9.54 15.40 -3.36
CA MET A 168 8.53 16.43 -3.45
C MET A 168 8.90 17.61 -2.53
N PRO A 169 8.91 18.85 -3.04
CA PRO A 169 9.13 20.04 -2.22
C PRO A 169 8.07 20.12 -1.13
N LEU A 170 8.46 20.43 0.12
CA LEU A 170 7.54 20.46 1.25
C LEU A 170 6.37 21.44 1.05
N ALA A 171 6.63 22.58 0.42
CA ALA A 171 5.60 23.57 0.09
C ALA A 171 4.50 22.97 -0.82
N ALA A 172 4.90 22.13 -1.79
CA ALA A 172 3.97 21.41 -2.65
C ALA A 172 3.29 20.26 -1.89
N LEU A 173 4.07 19.40 -1.22
CA LEU A 173 3.57 18.21 -0.52
C LEU A 173 2.47 18.54 0.51
N HIS A 174 2.59 19.68 1.19
CA HIS A 174 1.61 20.11 2.20
C HIS A 174 0.50 21.02 1.64
N HIS A 175 0.57 21.44 0.39
CA HIS A 175 -0.48 22.23 -0.23
C HIS A 175 -1.76 21.41 -0.44
N SER A 176 -2.90 22.00 -0.13
CA SER A 176 -4.21 21.32 -0.12
C SER A 176 -4.55 20.62 -1.43
N ARG A 177 -4.23 21.21 -2.58
CA ARG A 177 -4.48 20.60 -3.90
C ARG A 177 -3.66 19.34 -4.17
N PHE A 178 -2.38 19.32 -3.79
CA PHE A 178 -1.55 18.11 -3.94
C PHE A 178 -1.97 17.02 -2.95
N ARG A 179 -2.38 17.40 -1.73
CA ARG A 179 -3.01 16.47 -0.80
C ARG A 179 -4.30 15.88 -1.38
N ALA A 180 -5.15 16.70 -1.99
CA ALA A 180 -6.38 16.23 -2.63
C ALA A 180 -6.09 15.26 -3.80
N MET A 181 -5.03 15.49 -4.58
CA MET A 181 -4.57 14.52 -5.59
C MET A 181 -4.18 13.18 -4.97
N LEU A 182 -3.39 13.22 -3.88
CA LEU A 182 -2.98 12.01 -3.17
C LEU A 182 -4.18 11.23 -2.63
N GLU A 183 -5.12 11.91 -1.98
CA GLU A 183 -6.34 11.28 -1.46
C GLU A 183 -7.23 10.73 -2.58
N ALA A 184 -7.39 11.45 -3.71
CA ALA A 184 -8.15 10.95 -4.85
C ALA A 184 -7.52 9.72 -5.50
N ALA A 185 -6.19 9.71 -5.67
CA ALA A 185 -5.47 8.54 -6.18
C ALA A 185 -5.58 7.35 -5.22
N LEU A 186 -5.41 7.58 -3.92
CA LEU A 186 -5.55 6.58 -2.88
C LEU A 186 -6.97 5.98 -2.89
N ASP A 187 -8.00 6.82 -2.81
CA ASP A 187 -9.40 6.37 -2.74
C ASP A 187 -9.81 5.63 -4.01
N HIS A 188 -9.34 6.05 -5.19
CA HIS A 188 -9.53 5.29 -6.42
C HIS A 188 -8.93 3.88 -6.30
N VAL A 189 -7.63 3.77 -5.95
CA VAL A 189 -6.94 2.48 -5.83
C VAL A 189 -7.62 1.58 -4.80
N LEU A 190 -8.03 2.16 -3.67
CA LEU A 190 -8.77 1.49 -2.60
C LEU A 190 -10.07 0.91 -3.12
N VAL A 191 -10.96 1.74 -3.68
CA VAL A 191 -12.28 1.31 -4.12
C VAL A 191 -12.18 0.23 -5.21
N VAL A 192 -11.26 0.42 -6.16
CA VAL A 192 -10.99 -0.59 -7.20
C VAL A 192 -10.48 -1.90 -6.58
N ASN A 193 -9.60 -1.83 -5.57
CA ASN A 193 -9.13 -3.01 -4.87
C ASN A 193 -10.26 -3.75 -4.16
N GLU A 194 -11.16 -3.05 -3.45
CA GLU A 194 -12.30 -3.66 -2.74
C GLU A 194 -13.29 -4.35 -3.69
N ILE A 195 -13.53 -3.77 -4.88
CA ILE A 195 -14.38 -4.40 -5.90
C ILE A 195 -13.72 -5.70 -6.40
N TYR A 196 -12.43 -5.61 -6.71
CA TYR A 196 -11.69 -6.77 -7.22
C TYR A 196 -11.56 -7.85 -6.13
N SER A 197 -11.28 -7.51 -4.87
CA SER A 197 -11.05 -8.47 -3.79
C SER A 197 -12.31 -9.14 -3.24
N LEU A 198 -13.50 -8.67 -3.61
CA LEU A 198 -14.77 -9.10 -3.03
C LEU A 198 -14.94 -10.62 -2.90
N ASP A 199 -14.72 -11.38 -3.97
CA ASP A 199 -14.92 -12.85 -3.94
C ASP A 199 -13.95 -13.55 -2.99
N ASN A 200 -12.71 -13.04 -2.89
CA ASN A 200 -11.73 -13.55 -1.96
C ASN A 200 -12.12 -13.23 -0.52
N ASP A 201 -12.55 -11.99 -0.26
CA ASP A 201 -12.91 -11.52 1.06
C ASP A 201 -14.19 -12.21 1.58
N GLU A 202 -15.15 -12.49 0.70
CA GLU A 202 -16.31 -13.33 1.02
C GLU A 202 -15.92 -14.76 1.39
N THR A 203 -14.89 -15.32 0.73
CA THR A 203 -14.39 -16.66 1.01
C THR A 203 -13.67 -16.73 2.36
N THR A 204 -12.95 -15.69 2.75
CA THR A 204 -12.26 -15.61 4.05
C THR A 204 -13.15 -15.09 5.17
N GLY A 205 -14.28 -14.46 4.84
CA GLY A 205 -15.18 -13.81 5.78
C GLY A 205 -14.64 -12.47 6.31
N ASP A 206 -13.74 -11.82 5.57
CA ASP A 206 -13.20 -10.51 5.91
C ASP A 206 -14.18 -9.38 5.57
N HIS A 207 -13.98 -8.21 6.18
CA HIS A 207 -14.78 -7.03 5.87
C HIS A 207 -14.44 -6.49 4.48
N ASN A 208 -15.47 -6.14 3.70
CA ASN A 208 -15.32 -5.54 2.38
C ASN A 208 -16.30 -4.38 2.20
N LEU A 209 -15.87 -3.31 1.52
CA LEU A 209 -16.64 -2.09 1.31
C LEU A 209 -17.98 -2.35 0.62
N VAL A 210 -18.06 -3.32 -0.28
CA VAL A 210 -19.32 -3.68 -0.98
C VAL A 210 -20.38 -4.11 0.03
N HIS A 211 -20.02 -4.91 1.04
CA HIS A 211 -20.95 -5.30 2.10
C HIS A 211 -21.34 -4.12 2.97
N CYS A 212 -20.41 -3.22 3.30
CA CYS A 212 -20.73 -2.00 4.03
C CYS A 212 -21.78 -1.16 3.29
N VAL A 213 -21.64 -1.00 1.97
CA VAL A 213 -22.59 -0.26 1.12
C VAL A 213 -23.94 -0.97 1.06
N MET A 214 -23.96 -2.29 0.84
CA MET A 214 -25.19 -3.10 0.84
C MET A 214 -25.98 -2.91 2.14
N HIS A 215 -25.31 -3.01 3.28
CA HIS A 215 -25.94 -2.90 4.59
C HIS A 215 -26.37 -1.47 4.93
N ALA A 216 -25.57 -0.46 4.60
CA ALA A 216 -25.86 0.92 4.95
C ALA A 216 -26.96 1.56 4.08
N HIS A 217 -27.11 1.09 2.84
CA HIS A 217 -27.96 1.73 1.83
C HIS A 217 -29.04 0.80 1.24
N ASP A 218 -29.23 -0.38 1.82
CA ASP A 218 -30.19 -1.40 1.36
C ASP A 218 -30.04 -1.72 -0.14
N ARG A 219 -28.78 -1.87 -0.58
CA ARG A 219 -28.43 -2.16 -1.97
C ARG A 219 -28.26 -3.65 -2.20
N THR A 220 -28.66 -4.12 -3.36
CA THR A 220 -28.19 -5.41 -3.88
C THR A 220 -26.68 -5.35 -4.13
N ARG A 221 -26.03 -6.52 -4.22
CA ARG A 221 -24.60 -6.61 -4.56
C ARG A 221 -24.26 -5.88 -5.86
N ALA A 222 -25.09 -6.05 -6.89
CA ALA A 222 -24.86 -5.42 -8.18
C ALA A 222 -24.97 -3.88 -8.11
N GLU A 223 -25.96 -3.36 -7.37
CA GLU A 223 -26.11 -1.91 -7.16
C GLU A 223 -24.95 -1.34 -6.33
N ALA A 224 -24.54 -2.03 -5.26
CA ALA A 224 -23.41 -1.59 -4.44
C ALA A 224 -22.11 -1.53 -5.26
N ILE A 225 -21.85 -2.53 -6.10
CA ILE A 225 -20.70 -2.52 -7.01
C ILE A 225 -20.82 -1.35 -8.01
N ALA A 226 -22.00 -1.11 -8.59
CA ALA A 226 -22.20 0.01 -9.50
C ALA A 226 -21.98 1.38 -8.82
N ASP A 227 -22.46 1.55 -7.59
CA ASP A 227 -22.24 2.74 -6.77
C ASP A 227 -20.74 2.97 -6.51
N LEU A 228 -19.98 1.89 -6.24
CA LEU A 228 -18.53 1.97 -6.05
C LEU A 228 -17.75 2.21 -7.35
N VAL A 229 -18.19 1.67 -8.48
CA VAL A 229 -17.60 1.99 -9.81
C VAL A 229 -17.75 3.48 -10.10
N HIS A 230 -18.94 4.06 -9.89
CA HIS A 230 -19.14 5.51 -10.04
C HIS A 230 -18.28 6.33 -9.07
N LEU A 231 -18.09 5.85 -7.84
CA LEU A 231 -17.20 6.49 -6.86
C LEU A 231 -15.73 6.47 -7.34
N ALA A 232 -15.25 5.33 -7.82
CA ALA A 232 -13.90 5.21 -8.39
C ALA A 232 -13.73 6.15 -9.59
N ASP A 233 -14.70 6.20 -10.50
CA ASP A 233 -14.69 7.12 -11.64
C ASP A 233 -14.62 8.58 -11.17
N ALA A 234 -15.39 8.97 -10.15
CA ALA A 234 -15.34 10.33 -9.61
C ALA A 234 -13.96 10.71 -9.05
N HIS A 235 -13.29 9.77 -8.38
CA HIS A 235 -11.92 9.96 -7.90
C HIS A 235 -10.91 10.09 -9.06
N ALA A 236 -11.04 9.28 -10.12
CA ALA A 236 -10.21 9.41 -11.32
C ALA A 236 -10.39 10.77 -12.01
N HIS A 237 -11.63 11.25 -12.14
CA HIS A 237 -11.91 12.58 -12.70
C HIS A 237 -11.34 13.69 -11.83
N THR A 238 -11.43 13.56 -10.50
CA THR A 238 -10.85 14.52 -9.55
C THR A 238 -9.33 14.60 -9.72
N LEU A 239 -8.65 13.44 -9.82
CA LEU A 239 -7.21 13.38 -10.05
C LEU A 239 -6.84 14.02 -11.41
N ALA A 240 -7.55 13.68 -12.48
CA ALA A 240 -7.30 14.22 -13.82
C ALA A 240 -7.47 15.76 -13.85
N ALA A 241 -8.55 16.27 -13.27
CA ALA A 241 -8.81 17.71 -13.19
C ALA A 241 -7.74 18.44 -12.36
N ALA A 242 -7.31 17.85 -11.23
CA ALA A 242 -6.26 18.42 -10.41
C ALA A 242 -4.92 18.45 -11.16
N THR A 243 -4.57 17.38 -11.88
CA THR A 243 -3.33 17.28 -12.67
C THR A 243 -3.19 18.41 -13.68
N ALA A 244 -4.28 18.82 -14.34
CA ALA A 244 -4.29 19.92 -15.31
C ALA A 244 -3.82 21.27 -14.72
N GLY A 245 -4.10 21.52 -13.44
CA GLY A 245 -3.72 22.76 -12.75
C GLY A 245 -2.32 22.76 -12.12
N THR A 246 -1.52 21.70 -12.33
CA THR A 246 -0.23 21.50 -11.63
C THR A 246 0.79 22.60 -11.94
N ASN A 247 0.92 23.00 -13.21
CA ASN A 247 1.92 23.99 -13.62
C ASN A 247 1.65 25.36 -13.00
N ASP A 248 0.40 25.82 -13.05
CA ASP A 248 -0.02 27.10 -12.46
C ASP A 248 0.21 27.11 -10.95
N LEU A 249 -0.10 25.98 -10.28
CA LEU A 249 0.13 25.84 -8.85
C LEU A 249 1.62 25.88 -8.50
N CYS A 250 2.47 25.19 -9.26
CA CYS A 250 3.91 25.29 -9.08
C CYS A 250 4.42 26.72 -9.25
N HIS A 251 3.85 27.47 -10.19
CA HIS A 251 4.20 28.87 -10.43
C HIS A 251 3.77 29.76 -9.26
N ALA A 252 2.56 29.55 -8.72
CA ALA A 252 2.03 30.28 -7.58
C ALA A 252 2.80 30.00 -6.28
N LEU A 253 3.32 28.78 -6.12
CA LEU A 253 4.19 28.40 -5.00
C LEU A 253 5.64 28.89 -5.15
N GLY A 254 5.99 29.53 -6.27
CA GLY A 254 7.34 30.02 -6.53
C GLY A 254 8.38 28.92 -6.71
N LEU A 255 7.95 27.70 -7.08
CA LEU A 255 8.86 26.56 -7.23
C LEU A 255 9.85 26.80 -8.37
N ASP A 256 11.10 26.38 -8.18
CA ASP A 256 12.13 26.45 -9.20
C ASP A 256 11.99 25.35 -10.28
N GLY A 257 12.93 25.31 -11.22
CA GLY A 257 12.89 24.34 -12.32
C GLY A 257 13.01 22.88 -11.86
N ASP A 258 13.75 22.61 -10.80
CA ASP A 258 14.06 21.27 -10.29
C ASP A 258 12.91 20.77 -9.42
N GLU A 259 12.39 21.64 -8.57
CA GLU A 259 11.18 21.43 -7.78
C GLU A 259 9.96 21.15 -8.67
N ARG A 260 9.80 21.92 -9.76
CA ARG A 260 8.75 21.67 -10.77
C ARG A 260 8.89 20.31 -11.44
N ARG A 261 10.12 19.86 -11.71
CA ARG A 261 10.38 18.51 -12.25
C ARG A 261 10.00 17.44 -11.24
N ALA A 262 10.37 17.61 -9.97
CA ALA A 262 10.00 16.69 -8.90
C ALA A 262 8.48 16.57 -8.75
N VAL A 263 7.74 17.69 -8.76
CA VAL A 263 6.27 17.68 -8.70
C VAL A 263 5.66 16.95 -9.90
N ARG A 264 6.11 17.21 -11.14
CA ARG A 264 5.58 16.51 -12.32
C ARG A 264 5.80 15.00 -12.24
N ARG A 265 6.96 14.56 -11.76
CA ARG A 265 7.27 13.14 -11.59
C ARG A 265 6.42 12.51 -10.50
N TRP A 266 6.21 13.22 -9.38
CA TRP A 266 5.31 12.78 -8.32
C TRP A 266 3.87 12.61 -8.80
N VAL A 267 3.36 13.57 -9.57
CA VAL A 267 2.01 13.48 -10.17
C VAL A 267 1.92 12.32 -11.16
N ALA A 268 2.95 12.12 -12.00
CA ALA A 268 3.01 10.97 -12.90
C ALA A 268 2.98 9.65 -12.13
N THR A 269 3.75 9.54 -11.04
CA THR A 269 3.72 8.37 -10.14
C THR A 269 2.31 8.08 -9.64
N LEU A 270 1.53 9.08 -9.22
CA LEU A 270 0.13 8.86 -8.80
C LEU A 270 -0.74 8.31 -9.94
N CYS A 271 -0.59 8.85 -11.15
CA CYS A 271 -1.31 8.39 -12.33
C CYS A 271 -0.93 6.95 -12.71
N ASP A 272 0.36 6.63 -12.68
CA ASP A 272 0.89 5.30 -12.96
C ASP A 272 0.38 4.29 -11.93
N PHE A 273 0.24 4.67 -10.66
CA PHE A 273 -0.38 3.80 -9.65
C PHE A 273 -1.85 3.54 -9.91
N VAL A 274 -2.63 4.59 -10.18
CA VAL A 274 -4.06 4.47 -10.50
C VAL A 274 -4.26 3.54 -11.70
N ARG A 275 -3.48 3.74 -12.76
CA ARG A 275 -3.54 2.93 -13.97
C ARG A 275 -3.04 1.51 -13.75
N GLY A 276 -1.87 1.38 -13.12
CA GLY A 276 -1.23 0.10 -12.85
C GLY A 276 -2.09 -0.79 -11.94
N ASN A 277 -2.83 -0.22 -10.99
CA ASN A 277 -3.66 -1.00 -10.06
C ASN A 277 -4.85 -1.60 -10.79
N HIS A 278 -5.46 -0.79 -11.66
CA HIS A 278 -6.53 -1.25 -12.53
C HIS A 278 -6.04 -2.35 -13.49
N ASP A 279 -4.95 -2.11 -14.21
CA ASP A 279 -4.44 -3.04 -15.22
C ASP A 279 -3.92 -4.33 -14.61
N TRP A 280 -3.22 -4.24 -13.48
CA TRP A 280 -2.78 -5.40 -12.71
C TRP A 280 -3.96 -6.18 -12.13
N GLY A 281 -4.94 -5.49 -11.54
CA GLY A 281 -6.16 -6.13 -11.01
C GLY A 281 -6.89 -6.93 -12.09
N PHE A 282 -7.00 -6.37 -13.30
CA PHE A 282 -7.59 -7.02 -14.46
C PHE A 282 -6.74 -8.20 -14.98
N ALA A 283 -5.44 -7.99 -15.19
CA ALA A 283 -4.54 -8.95 -15.85
C ALA A 283 -4.11 -10.11 -14.94
N ALA A 284 -3.91 -9.86 -13.64
CA ALA A 284 -3.45 -10.88 -12.70
C ALA A 284 -4.49 -11.99 -12.48
N GLY A 285 -5.74 -11.81 -12.96
CA GLY A 285 -6.83 -12.75 -12.74
C GLY A 285 -7.02 -13.08 -11.25
N ARG A 286 -6.48 -12.24 -10.36
CA ARG A 286 -6.27 -12.54 -8.94
C ARG A 286 -7.59 -12.76 -8.19
N TYR A 287 -8.69 -12.39 -8.83
CA TYR A 287 -10.05 -12.52 -8.34
C TYR A 287 -11.04 -13.04 -9.39
N ARG A 288 -10.56 -13.69 -10.46
CA ARG A 288 -11.43 -14.59 -11.20
C ARG A 288 -11.57 -15.84 -10.35
N ALA A 289 -12.72 -16.02 -9.69
CA ALA A 289 -13.08 -17.32 -9.14
C ALA A 289 -12.97 -18.39 -10.26
N PRO A 290 -12.52 -19.62 -9.95
CA PRO A 290 -12.43 -20.71 -10.92
C PRO A 290 -13.78 -21.05 -11.56
#